data_AF-N6Y1N7-F1
#
_entry.id   AF-N6Y1N7-F1
#
_cell.length_a   1.000
_cell.length_b   1.000
_cell.length_c   1.000
_cell.angle_alpha   90.00
_cell.angle_beta   90.00
_cell.angle_gamma   90.00
#
_symmetry.space_group_name_H-M   'P 1'
#
loop_
_entity.id
_entity.type
_entity.pdbx_description
1 polymer ?
#
loop_
_entity_poly.entity_id
_entity_poly.type
_entity_poly.pdbx_seq_one_letter_code
_entity_poly.pdbx_strand_id
1 'polypeptide(L)'
;MKKAQQGFTLIELMIVVAIIGILAAIAIPQYQDYVARSQVSRVMSETASLRTAVETCLMDGKTDIGAGADQCQLGWTQSNLLGNDEPAEPSDLQEGLEVVLAEDGDSNSTITATFGASAATILKEKKLAWTRTPTGVWGCSTDVAVTYRPAGCKAELGADPGDDDTNP
;
A
#
# COMPACT_ATOMS: atom_id res chain seq x y z
N MET A 1 -10.26 44.01 -44.86
CA MET A 1 -11.12 44.23 -43.68
C MET A 1 -10.45 43.58 -42.47
N LYS A 2 -9.99 44.34 -41.47
CA LYS A 2 -9.43 43.76 -40.24
C LYS A 2 -10.60 43.32 -39.35
N LYS A 3 -10.76 42.01 -39.11
CA LYS A 3 -11.68 41.51 -38.08
C LYS A 3 -11.23 42.10 -36.73
N ALA A 4 -12.10 42.87 -36.07
CA ALA A 4 -11.86 43.28 -34.70
C ALA A 4 -11.87 42.03 -33.81
N GLN A 5 -10.78 41.78 -33.10
CA GLN A 5 -10.66 40.67 -32.18
C GLN A 5 -11.50 41.00 -30.94
N GLN A 6 -12.60 40.28 -30.76
CA GLN A 6 -13.43 40.38 -29.55
C GLN A 6 -12.64 39.77 -28.39
N GLY A 7 -12.13 40.62 -27.51
CA GLY A 7 -11.47 40.20 -26.27
C GLY A 7 -12.48 39.67 -25.25
N PHE A 8 -12.03 38.76 -24.40
CA PHE A 8 -12.79 38.26 -23.26
C PHE A 8 -12.94 39.37 -22.21
N THR A 9 -14.12 39.55 -21.62
CA THR A 9 -14.33 40.59 -20.61
C THR A 9 -13.75 40.16 -19.25
N LEU A 10 -13.29 41.14 -18.47
CA LEU A 10 -12.82 40.86 -17.10
C LEU A 10 -13.91 40.26 -16.21
N ILE A 11 -15.18 40.64 -16.43
CA ILE A 11 -16.31 40.10 -15.67
C ILE A 11 -16.60 38.64 -16.04
N GLU A 12 -16.52 38.27 -17.31
CA GLU A 12 -16.64 36.86 -17.72
C GLU A 12 -15.53 36.02 -17.07
N LEU A 13 -14.31 36.54 -17.00
CA LEU A 13 -13.19 35.83 -16.39
C LEU A 13 -13.37 35.64 -14.89
N MET A 14 -13.86 36.67 -14.19
CA MET A 14 -14.16 36.58 -12.76
C MET A 14 -15.24 35.53 -12.46
N ILE A 15 -16.30 35.46 -13.26
CA ILE A 15 -17.36 34.47 -13.07
C ILE A 15 -16.84 33.05 -13.33
N VAL A 16 -16.03 32.85 -14.37
CA VAL A 16 -15.44 31.55 -14.68
C VAL A 16 -14.54 31.07 -13.54
N VAL A 17 -13.68 31.94 -13.00
CA VAL A 17 -12.81 31.60 -11.86
C VAL A 17 -13.63 31.27 -10.61
N ALA A 18 -14.72 32.00 -10.35
CA ALA A 18 -15.60 31.72 -9.22
C ALA A 18 -16.26 30.33 -9.33
N ILE A 19 -16.76 29.96 -10.51
CA ILE A 19 -17.38 28.64 -10.74
C ILE A 19 -16.34 27.52 -10.59
N ILE A 20 -15.16 27.68 -11.20
CA ILE A 20 -14.06 26.69 -11.09
C ILE A 20 -13.64 26.53 -9.62
N GLY A 21 -13.58 27.62 -8.85
CA GLY A 21 -13.27 27.59 -7.42
C GLY A 21 -14.23 26.72 -6.61
N ILE A 22 -15.55 26.86 -6.86
CA ILE A 22 -16.58 26.05 -6.17
C ILE A 22 -16.45 24.57 -6.55
N LEU A 23 -16.27 24.27 -7.84
CA LEU A 23 -16.12 22.89 -8.31
C LEU A 23 -14.85 22.25 -7.74
N ALA A 24 -13.73 22.99 -7.72
CA ALA A 24 -12.45 22.51 -7.20
C ALA A 24 -12.53 22.16 -5.70
N ALA A 25 -13.27 22.95 -4.90
CA ALA A 25 -13.43 22.71 -3.47
C ALA A 25 -14.08 21.34 -3.16
N ILE A 26 -14.94 20.84 -4.05
CA ILE A 26 -15.60 19.52 -3.91
C ILE A 26 -14.78 18.43 -4.60
N ALA A 27 -14.24 18.71 -5.79
CA ALA A 27 -13.57 17.71 -6.61
C ALA A 27 -12.20 17.29 -6.07
N ILE A 28 -11.42 18.24 -5.50
CA ILE A 28 -10.07 17.95 -4.98
C ILE A 28 -10.09 16.91 -3.84
N PRO A 29 -10.87 17.07 -2.75
CA PRO A 29 -10.88 16.07 -1.68
C PRO A 29 -11.39 14.70 -2.16
N GLN A 30 -12.39 14.67 -3.05
CA GLN A 30 -12.87 13.42 -3.63
C GLN A 30 -11.81 12.72 -4.48
N TYR A 31 -11.05 13.48 -5.27
CA TYR A 31 -9.95 12.93 -6.07
C TYR A 31 -8.82 12.39 -5.18
N GLN A 32 -8.47 13.10 -4.10
CA GLN A 32 -7.48 12.64 -3.13
C GLN A 32 -7.90 11.31 -2.48
N ASP A 33 -9.17 11.17 -2.10
CA ASP A 33 -9.72 9.93 -1.55
C ASP A 33 -9.66 8.77 -2.56
N TYR A 34 -9.92 9.04 -3.84
CA TYR A 34 -9.83 8.04 -4.89
C TYR A 34 -8.37 7.57 -5.10
N VAL A 35 -7.43 8.51 -5.15
CA VAL A 35 -6.00 8.20 -5.28
C VAL A 35 -5.52 7.36 -4.10
N ALA A 36 -5.92 7.70 -2.87
CA ALA A 36 -5.57 6.92 -1.69
C ALA A 36 -6.09 5.48 -1.79
N ARG A 37 -7.36 5.25 -2.15
CA ARG A 37 -7.91 3.89 -2.37
C ARG A 37 -7.15 3.11 -3.43
N SER A 38 -6.81 3.77 -4.53
CA SER A 38 -6.07 3.16 -5.63
C SER A 38 -4.66 2.74 -5.19
N GLN A 39 -3.98 3.57 -4.40
CA GLN A 39 -2.64 3.27 -3.88
C GLN A 39 -2.67 2.10 -2.90
N VAL A 40 -3.64 2.05 -1.99
CA VAL A 40 -3.82 0.93 -1.06
C VAL A 40 -4.06 -0.38 -1.81
N SER A 41 -4.92 -0.36 -2.84
CA SER A 41 -5.19 -1.54 -3.67
C SER A 41 -3.94 -1.99 -4.46
N ARG A 42 -3.10 -1.04 -4.88
CA ARG A 42 -1.85 -1.35 -5.58
C ARG A 42 -0.85 -2.02 -4.65
N VAL A 43 -0.59 -1.46 -3.47
CA VAL A 43 0.29 -2.06 -2.46
C VAL A 43 -0.23 -3.43 -2.02
N MET A 44 -1.55 -3.60 -1.88
CA MET A 44 -2.16 -4.89 -1.60
C MET A 44 -1.82 -5.93 -2.66
N SER A 45 -1.89 -5.58 -3.94
CA SER A 45 -1.54 -6.48 -5.05
C SER A 45 -0.04 -6.76 -5.14
N GLU A 46 0.79 -5.73 -4.95
CA GLU A 46 2.25 -5.84 -4.97
C GLU A 46 2.71 -6.81 -3.87
N THR A 47 2.28 -6.59 -2.64
CA THR A 47 2.63 -7.46 -1.49
C THR A 47 1.99 -8.85 -1.55
N ALA A 48 0.79 -8.99 -2.13
CA ALA A 48 0.16 -10.29 -2.33
C ALA A 48 0.97 -11.21 -3.26
N SER A 49 1.69 -10.64 -4.23
CA SER A 49 2.51 -11.41 -5.17
C SER A 49 3.67 -12.13 -4.48
N LEU A 50 4.13 -11.63 -3.33
CA LEU A 50 5.23 -12.22 -2.57
C LEU A 50 4.86 -13.53 -1.87
N ARG A 51 3.56 -13.81 -1.66
CA ARG A 51 3.13 -15.00 -0.91
C ARG A 51 3.62 -16.29 -1.52
N THR A 52 3.57 -16.42 -2.85
CA THR A 52 4.04 -17.63 -3.54
C THR A 52 5.53 -17.85 -3.34
N ALA A 53 6.32 -16.77 -3.36
CA ALA A 53 7.75 -16.84 -3.09
C ALA A 53 8.01 -17.24 -1.62
N VAL A 54 7.26 -16.65 -0.68
CA VAL A 54 7.31 -17.03 0.74
C VAL A 54 6.98 -18.51 0.95
N GLU A 55 5.92 -19.02 0.32
CA GLU A 55 5.58 -20.46 0.41
C GLU A 55 6.72 -21.34 -0.08
N THR A 56 7.35 -20.95 -1.20
CA THR A 56 8.47 -21.71 -1.78
C THR A 56 9.66 -21.71 -0.82
N CYS A 57 10.01 -20.54 -0.25
CA CYS A 57 11.10 -20.44 0.72
C CYS A 57 10.86 -21.27 1.98
N LEU A 58 9.64 -21.26 2.52
CA LEU A 58 9.28 -22.06 3.69
C LEU A 58 9.37 -23.57 3.38
N MET A 59 8.97 -24.01 2.18
CA MET A 59 9.13 -25.41 1.75
C MET A 59 10.60 -25.81 1.59
N ASP A 60 11.45 -24.90 1.16
CA ASP A 60 12.89 -25.09 1.02
C ASP A 60 13.65 -24.96 2.35
N GLY A 61 12.96 -24.59 3.45
CA GLY A 61 13.57 -24.36 4.77
C GLY A 61 14.40 -23.09 4.85
N LYS A 62 14.14 -22.11 3.98
CA LYS A 62 14.85 -20.83 3.91
C LYS A 62 14.04 -19.74 4.61
N THR A 63 14.55 -19.26 5.74
CA THR A 63 13.85 -18.30 6.60
C THR A 63 14.48 -16.91 6.56
N ASP A 64 15.77 -16.84 6.21
CA ASP A 64 16.48 -15.58 6.02
C ASP A 64 16.19 -14.98 4.64
N ILE A 65 15.72 -13.74 4.58
CA ILE A 65 15.55 -13.02 3.32
C ILE A 65 16.91 -12.53 2.81
N GLY A 66 17.15 -12.67 1.51
CA GLY A 66 18.34 -12.10 0.88
C GLY A 66 18.69 -12.73 -0.46
N ALA A 67 19.84 -12.33 -1.02
CA ALA A 67 20.30 -12.75 -2.34
C ALA A 67 21.27 -13.96 -2.32
N GLY A 68 21.66 -14.44 -1.14
CA GLY A 68 22.56 -15.58 -0.97
C GLY A 68 21.95 -16.93 -1.38
N ALA A 69 22.80 -17.94 -1.60
CA ALA A 69 22.38 -19.27 -2.06
C ALA A 69 21.42 -19.98 -1.07
N ASP A 70 21.61 -19.77 0.22
CA ASP A 70 20.81 -20.34 1.32
C ASP A 70 19.71 -19.39 1.81
N GLN A 71 19.55 -18.22 1.17
CA GLN A 71 18.56 -17.22 1.53
C GLN A 71 17.32 -17.31 0.63
N CYS A 72 16.20 -16.82 1.16
CA CYS A 72 14.94 -16.66 0.48
C CYS A 72 14.97 -15.42 -0.42
N GLN A 73 14.96 -15.67 -1.74
CA GLN A 73 14.82 -14.62 -2.74
C GLN A 73 13.34 -14.42 -3.08
N LEU A 74 12.80 -13.28 -2.67
CA LEU A 74 11.38 -12.95 -2.87
C LEU A 74 11.06 -12.38 -4.25
N GLY A 75 12.08 -11.98 -5.02
CA GLY A 75 11.89 -11.35 -6.33
C GLY A 75 11.16 -10.01 -6.27
N TRP A 76 11.27 -9.30 -5.15
CA TRP A 76 10.59 -8.03 -4.93
C TRP A 76 11.01 -6.98 -5.98
N THR A 77 10.02 -6.31 -6.56
CA THR A 77 10.23 -5.13 -7.40
C THR A 77 9.86 -3.90 -6.59
N GLN A 78 10.76 -2.91 -6.51
CA GLN A 78 10.55 -1.72 -5.70
C GLN A 78 9.22 -1.01 -6.01
N SER A 79 8.56 -0.53 -4.96
CA SER A 79 7.33 0.24 -5.02
C SER A 79 7.57 1.64 -4.49
N ASN A 80 7.30 2.66 -5.30
CA ASN A 80 7.45 4.06 -4.90
C ASN A 80 6.40 4.53 -3.87
N LEU A 81 5.51 3.64 -3.39
CA LEU A 81 4.52 3.95 -2.35
C LEU A 81 4.97 3.54 -0.96
N LEU A 82 6.11 2.87 -0.82
CA LEU A 82 6.57 2.30 0.45
C LEU A 82 7.85 2.99 0.91
N GLY A 83 8.06 3.02 2.22
CA GLY A 83 9.31 3.48 2.83
C GLY A 83 9.64 4.95 2.62
N ASN A 84 10.92 5.28 2.57
CA ASN A 84 11.44 6.54 2.06
C ASN A 84 11.87 6.33 0.60
N ASP A 85 12.03 7.40 -0.18
CA ASP A 85 12.48 7.33 -1.59
C ASP A 85 13.96 6.89 -1.74
N GLU A 86 14.54 6.24 -0.72
CA GLU A 86 15.91 5.74 -0.77
C GLU A 86 15.96 4.42 -1.55
N PRO A 87 17.00 4.18 -2.38
CA PRO A 87 17.14 2.92 -3.09
C PRO A 87 17.21 1.75 -2.12
N ALA A 88 16.49 0.66 -2.38
CA ALA A 88 16.75 -0.60 -1.68
C ALA A 88 18.20 -1.01 -1.95
N GLU A 89 18.99 -1.19 -0.90
CA GLU A 89 20.32 -1.77 -1.00
C GLU A 89 20.22 -3.22 -1.50
N PRO A 90 21.19 -3.73 -2.29
CA PRO A 90 21.09 -4.99 -3.03
C PRO A 90 20.99 -6.27 -2.17
N SER A 91 21.09 -6.15 -0.84
CA SER A 91 20.92 -7.25 0.12
C SER A 91 19.61 -7.19 0.90
N ASP A 92 18.93 -6.04 0.89
CA ASP A 92 17.85 -5.74 1.81
C ASP A 92 16.56 -5.53 1.01
N LEU A 93 15.43 -5.95 1.58
CA LEU A 93 14.14 -5.47 1.08
C LEU A 93 14.13 -3.94 1.15
N GLN A 94 13.40 -3.30 0.24
CA GLN A 94 13.27 -1.85 0.26
C GLN A 94 12.81 -1.35 1.63
N GLU A 95 13.17 -0.13 1.98
CA GLU A 95 12.65 0.48 3.19
C GLU A 95 11.11 0.47 3.17
N GLY A 96 10.51 0.24 4.34
CA GLY A 96 9.06 0.09 4.46
C GLY A 96 8.50 -1.22 3.91
N LEU A 97 9.30 -2.16 3.43
CA LEU A 97 8.89 -3.55 3.24
C LEU A 97 9.67 -4.46 4.19
N GLU A 98 8.96 -5.08 5.12
CA GLU A 98 9.51 -6.03 6.08
C GLU A 98 8.88 -7.40 5.85
N VAL A 99 9.71 -8.44 5.74
CA VAL A 99 9.23 -9.83 5.64
C VAL A 99 9.94 -10.66 6.69
N VAL A 100 9.15 -11.30 7.54
CA VAL A 100 9.64 -12.18 8.60
C VAL A 100 9.09 -13.57 8.34
N LEU A 101 9.96 -14.54 8.14
CA LEU A 101 9.56 -15.94 7.99
C LEU A 101 9.76 -16.66 9.31
N ALA A 102 8.74 -17.42 9.74
CA ALA A 102 8.84 -18.24 10.93
C ALA A 102 9.94 -19.30 10.75
N GLU A 103 10.85 -19.37 11.72
CA GLU A 103 11.92 -20.38 11.77
C GLU A 103 11.44 -21.72 12.33
N ASP A 104 10.27 -21.71 12.96
CA ASP A 104 9.62 -22.84 13.59
C ASP A 104 8.28 -23.17 12.91
N GLY A 105 7.71 -24.32 13.27
CA GLY A 105 6.42 -24.77 12.76
C GLY A 105 5.22 -24.23 13.54
N ASP A 106 5.41 -23.22 14.39
CA ASP A 106 4.40 -22.76 15.36
C ASP A 106 4.17 -21.24 15.31
N SER A 107 5.10 -20.47 14.74
CA SER A 107 5.03 -19.01 14.60
C SER A 107 4.45 -18.60 13.25
N ASN A 108 3.87 -17.39 13.23
CA ASN A 108 3.35 -16.80 12.01
C ASN A 108 4.48 -16.15 11.18
N SER A 109 4.43 -16.30 9.86
CA SER A 109 5.23 -15.49 8.94
C SER A 109 4.47 -14.22 8.58
N THR A 110 5.17 -13.09 8.43
CA THR A 110 4.54 -11.79 8.13
C THR A 110 5.19 -11.09 6.94
N ILE A 111 4.38 -10.37 6.18
CA ILE A 111 4.81 -9.43 5.14
C ILE A 111 4.16 -8.10 5.48
N THR A 112 4.95 -7.13 5.94
CA THR A 112 4.48 -5.82 6.36
C THR A 112 4.98 -4.75 5.39
N ALA A 113 4.05 -4.06 4.74
CA ALA A 113 4.32 -2.90 3.92
C ALA A 113 3.88 -1.62 4.63
N THR A 114 4.79 -0.69 4.79
CA THR A 114 4.58 0.64 5.37
C THR A 114 4.54 1.67 4.25
N PHE A 115 3.38 2.29 4.07
CA PHE A 115 3.17 3.37 3.12
C PHE A 115 4.06 4.58 3.46
N GLY A 116 4.70 5.16 2.46
CA GLY A 116 5.63 6.27 2.65
C GLY A 116 5.88 7.02 1.34
N ALA A 117 7.12 7.44 1.04
CA ALA A 117 7.58 7.92 -0.26
C ALA A 117 6.53 8.77 -1.03
N SER A 118 6.07 8.28 -2.20
CA SER A 118 5.06 8.90 -3.06
C SER A 118 3.61 8.53 -2.71
N ALA A 119 3.36 7.85 -1.59
CA ALA A 119 2.00 7.61 -1.10
C ALA A 119 1.31 8.93 -0.73
N ALA A 120 -0.02 8.95 -0.88
CA ALA A 120 -0.87 10.05 -0.46
C ALA A 120 -0.59 10.37 1.01
N THR A 121 -0.57 11.66 1.36
CA THR A 121 -0.19 12.11 2.70
C THR A 121 -0.97 11.42 3.82
N ILE A 122 -2.25 11.10 3.59
CA ILE A 122 -3.12 10.41 4.55
C ILE A 122 -2.75 8.93 4.79
N LEU A 123 -1.99 8.34 3.88
CA LEU A 123 -1.52 6.96 3.97
C LEU A 123 -0.11 6.85 4.56
N LYS A 124 0.68 7.93 4.60
CA LYS A 124 2.06 7.86 5.10
C LYS A 124 2.09 7.30 6.52
N GLU A 125 3.07 6.42 6.77
CA GLU A 125 3.30 5.66 8.00
C GLU A 125 2.25 4.59 8.32
N LYS A 126 1.16 4.51 7.55
CA LYS A 126 0.20 3.40 7.64
C LYS A 126 0.82 2.11 7.12
N LYS A 127 0.27 0.99 7.56
CA LYS A 127 0.76 -0.36 7.30
C LYS A 127 -0.34 -1.24 6.72
N LEU A 128 0.07 -2.12 5.82
CA LEU A 128 -0.69 -3.26 5.34
C LEU A 128 0.16 -4.50 5.57
N ALA A 129 -0.38 -5.47 6.30
CA ALA A 129 0.32 -6.68 6.69
C ALA A 129 -0.43 -7.93 6.20
N TRP A 130 0.33 -8.87 5.65
CA TRP A 130 -0.11 -10.24 5.44
C TRP A 130 0.47 -11.13 6.54
N THR A 131 -0.37 -11.97 7.12
CA THR A 131 0.04 -12.93 8.14
C THR A 131 -0.26 -14.33 7.63
N ARG A 132 0.74 -15.18 7.60
CA ARG A 132 0.60 -16.61 7.29
C ARG A 132 0.67 -17.40 8.58
N THR A 133 -0.36 -18.17 8.89
CA THR A 133 -0.33 -19.10 10.02
C THR A 133 0.60 -20.27 9.76
N PRO A 134 1.01 -21.02 10.80
CA PRO A 134 1.78 -22.25 10.60
C PRO A 134 1.06 -23.27 9.72
N THR A 135 -0.28 -23.28 9.79
CA THR A 135 -1.14 -24.12 8.94
C THR A 135 -1.25 -23.66 7.49
N GLY A 136 -0.58 -22.56 7.10
CA GLY A 136 -0.56 -22.04 5.74
C GLY A 136 -1.73 -21.14 5.36
N VAL A 137 -2.52 -20.69 6.34
CA VAL A 137 -3.65 -19.78 6.09
C VAL A 137 -3.15 -18.34 6.07
N TRP A 138 -3.51 -17.61 5.01
CA TRP A 138 -3.18 -16.19 4.86
C TRP A 138 -4.32 -15.28 5.33
N GLY A 139 -4.00 -14.37 6.24
CA GLY A 139 -4.84 -13.25 6.65
C GLY A 139 -4.25 -11.91 6.20
N CYS A 140 -5.12 -10.91 6.03
CA CYS A 140 -4.71 -9.53 5.79
C CYS A 140 -5.15 -8.63 6.94
N SER A 141 -4.28 -7.70 7.33
CA SER A 141 -4.58 -6.65 8.29
C SER A 141 -4.01 -5.30 7.85
N THR A 142 -4.62 -4.20 8.27
CA THR A 142 -4.14 -2.84 7.99
C THR A 142 -4.69 -1.83 8.98
N ASP A 143 -3.86 -0.84 9.33
CA ASP A 143 -4.25 0.31 10.15
C ASP A 143 -4.76 1.50 9.30
N VAL A 144 -4.89 1.29 7.98
CA VAL A 144 -5.50 2.26 7.08
C VAL A 144 -6.97 2.47 7.46
N ALA A 145 -7.40 3.73 7.43
CA ALA A 145 -8.76 4.12 7.76
C ALA A 145 -9.79 3.32 6.95
N VAL A 146 -10.93 2.99 7.57
CA VAL A 146 -11.97 2.13 6.97
C VAL A 146 -12.41 2.59 5.58
N THR A 147 -12.41 3.91 5.33
CA THR A 147 -12.74 4.52 4.04
C THR A 147 -11.82 4.06 2.90
N TYR A 148 -10.55 3.77 3.18
CA TYR A 148 -9.55 3.38 2.20
C TYR A 148 -9.14 1.90 2.29
N ARG A 149 -9.71 1.17 3.26
CA ARG A 149 -9.37 -0.22 3.54
C ARG A 149 -9.80 -1.12 2.38
N PRO A 150 -8.92 -2.03 1.90
CA PRO A 150 -9.30 -2.95 0.86
C PRO A 150 -10.18 -4.07 1.42
N ALA A 151 -11.04 -4.62 0.57
CA ALA A 151 -11.92 -5.73 0.94
C ALA A 151 -11.07 -6.95 1.34
N GLY A 152 -11.41 -7.57 2.47
CA GLY A 152 -10.71 -8.76 2.99
C GLY A 152 -9.57 -8.49 3.98
N CYS A 153 -9.25 -7.23 4.27
CA CYS A 153 -8.29 -6.88 5.33
C CYS A 153 -8.99 -6.43 6.62
N LYS A 154 -8.55 -6.97 7.76
CA LYS A 154 -9.02 -6.57 9.11
C LYS A 154 -8.34 -5.26 9.56
N ALA A 155 -8.91 -4.60 10.57
CA ALA A 155 -8.44 -3.31 11.09
C ALA A 155 -7.17 -3.40 11.96
N GLU A 156 -6.81 -4.59 12.42
CA GLU A 156 -5.82 -4.78 13.48
C GLU A 156 -4.58 -5.47 12.94
N LEU A 157 -3.46 -4.75 12.94
CA LEU A 157 -2.15 -5.29 12.58
C LEU A 157 -1.77 -6.39 13.57
N GLY A 158 -1.61 -7.62 13.08
CA GLY A 158 -1.09 -8.74 13.88
C GLY A 158 -2.11 -9.51 14.72
N ALA A 159 -3.41 -9.34 14.51
CA ALA A 159 -4.40 -10.25 15.12
C ALA A 159 -4.31 -11.65 14.47
N ASP A 160 -4.07 -12.66 15.30
CA ASP A 160 -4.08 -14.08 14.95
C ASP A 160 -5.36 -14.44 14.15
N PRO A 161 -5.28 -15.21 13.04
CA PRO A 161 -6.47 -15.60 12.28
C PRO A 161 -7.55 -16.39 13.03
N GLY A 162 -7.38 -16.63 14.34
CA GLY A 162 -8.33 -17.30 15.24
C GLY A 162 -9.23 -16.38 16.08
N ASP A 163 -8.98 -15.07 16.20
CA ASP A 163 -9.87 -14.17 16.94
C ASP A 163 -10.96 -13.61 16.00
N ASP A 164 -12.06 -14.35 15.96
CA ASP A 164 -13.37 -13.90 15.49
C ASP A 164 -14.08 -13.14 16.62
N ASP A 165 -13.51 -12.00 17.02
CA ASP A 165 -14.28 -10.98 17.75
C ASP A 165 -15.13 -10.19 16.74
N THR A 166 -16.09 -10.92 16.16
CA THR A 166 -17.33 -10.35 15.67
C THR A 166 -18.13 -9.87 16.87
N ASN A 167 -18.25 -8.54 17.08
CA ASN A 167 -19.53 -7.89 17.36
C ASN A 167 -19.44 -6.35 17.44
N PRO A 168 -20.57 -5.65 17.36
CA PRO A 168 -21.20 -5.05 16.18
C PRO A 168 -20.87 -3.56 15.98
#